data_AF-A0AAJ5CA61-F1
#
_entry.id   AF-A0AAJ5CA61-F1
#
_cell.length_a   1.000
_cell.length_b   1.000
_cell.length_c   1.000
_cell.angle_alpha   90.00
_cell.angle_beta   90.00
_cell.angle_gamma   90.00
#
_symmetry.space_group_name_H-M   'P 1'
#
loop_
_entity.id
_entity.type
_entity.pdbx_description
1 polymer ?
#
loop_
_entity_poly.entity_id
_entity_poly.type
_entity_poly.pdbx_seq_one_letter_code
_entity_poly.pdbx_strand_id
1 'polypeptide(L)'
;MALGLLASASVLFYVGSADAFNALAYGGRVMGVAFVTAALVEAVATLAVCDYWGKRVLRYSGAAVLVGVGIVTVTNLMFLFTQIQGRSYTPFLWLWITLVLWAAWAFWLLTRQKAWQGVPHPKGVALSVVVSGVVGIASLAYSQMYVPYSAPVRISFGVSFGDPTASADGASLHVPAHIEFRNMGSVRIYVVGTMWKVNGWPTKFTEKGVSEDTWKSDALGYNRALKHVDYFYSRMLGTGKFAGPGDRLDPGVDLSQDFVVDVPLRTGLGRVEIDATASFIRADRGKLGNSYGDSVAPSWDLASGKHLVDAPSRVARSGDDFYRYHSKIYHSSEMLNLTHAVDYATTWWVFPKWQEGVDFAEGDTDPDLVPSISRDPEGVELLSDSEQEPYGMTTHSRWAERSLDELLKAAKK
;
A
#
# COMPACT_ATOMS: atom_id res chain seq x y z
N MET A 1 5.51 -4.47 -41.47
CA MET A 1 4.47 -3.63 -40.81
C MET A 1 3.49 -4.49 -39.99
N ALA A 2 2.93 -5.55 -40.55
CA ALA A 2 1.98 -6.43 -39.83
C ALA A 2 2.46 -6.86 -38.42
N LEU A 3 3.72 -7.28 -38.27
CA LEU A 3 4.26 -7.72 -36.97
C LEU A 3 4.20 -6.64 -35.87
N GLY A 4 4.50 -5.37 -36.19
CA GLY A 4 4.46 -4.30 -35.19
C GLY A 4 3.03 -3.97 -34.75
N LEU A 5 2.08 -3.97 -35.69
CA LEU A 5 0.65 -3.84 -35.38
C LEU A 5 0.15 -5.01 -34.54
N LEU A 6 0.54 -6.23 -34.87
CA LEU A 6 0.11 -7.43 -34.14
C LEU A 6 0.71 -7.49 -32.73
N ALA A 7 1.97 -7.08 -32.57
CA ALA A 7 2.61 -6.97 -31.25
C ALA A 7 1.90 -5.92 -30.38
N SER A 8 1.65 -4.71 -30.92
CA SER A 8 0.90 -3.67 -30.23
C SER A 8 -0.53 -4.13 -29.88
N ALA A 9 -1.24 -4.73 -30.82
CA ALA A 9 -2.59 -5.23 -30.61
C ALA A 9 -2.64 -6.28 -29.49
N SER A 10 -1.65 -7.17 -29.44
CA SER A 10 -1.55 -8.19 -28.40
C SER A 10 -1.38 -7.58 -27.01
N VAL A 11 -0.50 -6.58 -26.89
CA VAL A 11 -0.28 -5.83 -25.63
C VAL A 11 -1.54 -5.08 -25.23
N LEU A 12 -2.14 -4.30 -26.14
CA LEU A 12 -3.34 -3.51 -25.87
C LEU A 12 -4.54 -4.39 -25.53
N PHE A 13 -4.66 -5.56 -26.16
CA PHE A 13 -5.69 -6.52 -25.82
C PHE A 13 -5.49 -7.11 -24.43
N TYR A 14 -4.25 -7.49 -24.08
CA TYR A 14 -3.92 -8.01 -22.76
C TYR A 14 -4.18 -6.98 -21.65
N VAL A 15 -3.58 -5.79 -21.76
CA VAL A 15 -3.75 -4.68 -20.81
C VAL A 15 -5.22 -4.26 -20.76
N GLY A 16 -5.84 -4.09 -21.93
CA GLY A 16 -7.22 -3.65 -22.04
C GLY A 16 -8.20 -4.63 -21.39
N SER A 17 -8.01 -5.93 -21.60
CA SER A 17 -8.85 -6.95 -20.99
C SER A 17 -8.64 -7.01 -19.48
N ALA A 18 -7.38 -6.98 -19.03
CA ALA A 18 -7.06 -6.97 -17.60
C ALA A 18 -7.72 -5.79 -16.89
N ASP A 19 -7.60 -4.58 -17.45
CA ASP A 19 -8.16 -3.37 -16.86
C ASP A 19 -9.69 -3.29 -16.98
N ALA A 20 -10.28 -3.69 -18.11
CA ALA A 20 -11.73 -3.66 -18.29
C ALA A 20 -12.47 -4.49 -17.24
N PHE A 21 -11.89 -5.64 -16.83
CA PHE A 21 -12.51 -6.55 -15.87
C PHE A 21 -12.00 -6.35 -14.43
N ASN A 22 -10.73 -5.99 -14.23
CA ASN A 22 -10.10 -6.02 -12.91
C ASN A 22 -9.64 -4.65 -12.38
N ALA A 23 -9.71 -3.56 -13.16
CA ALA A 23 -9.29 -2.26 -12.66
C ALA A 23 -10.10 -1.83 -11.44
N LEU A 24 -9.39 -1.24 -10.48
CA LEU A 24 -9.91 -0.84 -9.17
C LEU A 24 -10.86 0.36 -9.27
N ALA A 25 -10.61 1.25 -10.23
CA ALA A 25 -11.41 2.46 -10.46
C ALA A 25 -12.19 2.39 -11.79
N TYR A 26 -13.33 3.08 -11.85
CA TYR A 26 -14.15 3.21 -13.06
C TYR A 26 -13.35 3.75 -14.25
N GLY A 27 -12.49 4.75 -14.01
CA GLY A 27 -11.62 5.33 -15.05
C GLY A 27 -10.66 4.29 -15.67
N GLY A 28 -10.12 3.39 -14.85
CA GLY A 28 -9.29 2.28 -15.33
C GLY A 28 -10.07 1.32 -16.24
N ARG A 29 -11.32 0.99 -15.89
CA ARG A 29 -12.17 0.12 -16.72
C ARG A 29 -12.51 0.72 -18.07
N VAL A 30 -12.84 2.02 -18.10
CA VAL A 30 -13.10 2.75 -19.36
C VAL A 30 -11.86 2.74 -20.26
N MET A 31 -10.68 2.95 -19.68
CA MET A 31 -9.42 2.85 -20.41
C MET A 31 -9.15 1.44 -20.91
N GLY A 32 -9.46 0.42 -20.11
CA GLY A 32 -9.37 -0.97 -20.53
C GLY A 32 -10.19 -1.24 -21.79
N VAL A 33 -11.45 -0.79 -21.82
CA VAL A 33 -12.32 -0.89 -23.00
C VAL A 33 -11.75 -0.13 -24.20
N ALA A 34 -11.17 1.05 -23.98
CA ALA A 34 -10.52 1.83 -25.03
C ALA A 34 -9.32 1.07 -25.63
N PHE A 35 -8.49 0.41 -24.81
CA PHE A 35 -7.37 -0.41 -25.30
C PHE A 35 -7.83 -1.67 -26.04
N VAL A 36 -8.87 -2.34 -25.58
CA VAL A 36 -9.46 -3.48 -26.33
C VAL A 36 -9.97 -3.01 -27.70
N THR A 37 -10.66 -1.86 -27.74
CA THR A 37 -11.17 -1.29 -29.00
C THR A 37 -10.01 -0.94 -29.94
N ALA A 38 -8.97 -0.30 -29.41
CA ALA A 38 -7.74 0.03 -30.16
C ALA A 38 -7.06 -1.24 -30.72
N ALA A 39 -6.95 -2.30 -29.92
CA ALA A 39 -6.40 -3.58 -30.35
C ALA A 39 -7.19 -4.21 -31.51
N LEU A 40 -8.52 -4.14 -31.48
CA LEU A 40 -9.37 -4.62 -32.57
C LEU A 40 -9.15 -3.81 -33.86
N VAL A 41 -9.02 -2.49 -33.76
CA VAL A 41 -8.69 -1.63 -34.90
C VAL A 41 -7.30 -1.97 -35.47
N GLU A 42 -6.32 -2.22 -34.61
CA GLU A 42 -4.97 -2.64 -35.03
C GLU A 42 -4.95 -4.04 -35.67
N ALA A 43 -5.79 -4.97 -35.21
CA ALA A 43 -5.97 -6.27 -35.85
C ALA A 43 -6.54 -6.14 -37.27
N VAL A 44 -7.55 -5.28 -37.46
CA VAL A 44 -8.08 -4.94 -38.80
C VAL A 44 -7.01 -4.26 -39.67
N ALA A 45 -6.25 -3.31 -39.10
CA ALA A 45 -5.15 -2.66 -39.80
C ALA A 45 -4.05 -3.67 -40.21
N THR A 46 -3.80 -4.70 -39.40
CA THR A 46 -2.86 -5.79 -39.70
C THR A 46 -3.30 -6.54 -40.94
N LEU A 47 -4.58 -6.90 -41.04
CA LEU A 47 -5.14 -7.53 -42.26
C LEU A 47 -5.06 -6.59 -43.46
N ALA A 48 -5.30 -5.29 -43.25
CA ALA A 48 -5.19 -4.28 -44.30
C ALA A 48 -3.75 -4.11 -44.84
N VAL A 49 -2.71 -4.40 -44.04
CA VAL A 49 -1.31 -4.41 -44.53
C VAL A 49 -1.14 -5.43 -45.66
N CYS A 50 -1.74 -6.62 -45.53
CA CYS A 50 -1.65 -7.66 -46.54
C CYS A 50 -2.27 -7.21 -47.88
N ASP A 51 -3.41 -6.52 -47.84
CA ASP A 51 -4.02 -5.95 -49.05
C ASP A 51 -3.18 -4.78 -49.59
N TYR A 52 -2.73 -3.88 -48.72
CA TYR A 52 -2.00 -2.66 -49.10
C TYR A 52 -0.64 -2.94 -49.76
N TRP A 53 0.08 -3.95 -49.30
CA TRP A 53 1.33 -4.41 -49.92
C TRP A 53 1.12 -5.42 -51.05
N GLY A 54 -0.03 -6.07 -51.10
CA GLY A 54 -0.39 -7.03 -52.14
C GLY A 54 -1.13 -6.38 -53.31
N LYS A 55 -2.35 -6.84 -53.55
CA LYS A 55 -3.16 -6.52 -54.74
C LYS A 55 -3.83 -5.15 -54.69
N ARG A 56 -3.84 -4.47 -53.52
CA ARG A 56 -4.47 -3.15 -53.29
C ARG A 56 -5.92 -3.09 -53.78
N VAL A 57 -6.69 -4.13 -53.47
CA VAL A 57 -8.08 -4.24 -53.92
C VAL A 57 -8.97 -3.29 -53.11
N LEU A 58 -8.67 -3.07 -51.84
CA LEU A 58 -9.46 -2.19 -50.98
C LEU A 58 -8.96 -0.74 -51.09
N ARG A 59 -9.86 0.16 -51.48
CA ARG A 59 -9.58 1.59 -51.65
C ARG A 59 -9.06 2.29 -50.37
N TYR A 60 -9.39 1.73 -49.20
CA TYR A 60 -9.08 2.32 -47.89
C TYR A 60 -8.00 1.57 -47.11
N SER A 61 -7.32 0.57 -47.70
CA SER A 61 -6.31 -0.22 -46.97
C SER A 61 -5.15 0.64 -46.46
N GLY A 62 -4.65 1.59 -47.25
CA GLY A 62 -3.61 2.53 -46.82
C GLY A 62 -4.03 3.45 -45.67
N ALA A 63 -5.29 3.90 -45.68
CA ALA A 63 -5.85 4.72 -44.60
C ALA A 63 -6.01 3.91 -43.30
N ALA A 64 -6.50 2.67 -43.38
CA ALA A 64 -6.63 1.78 -42.24
C ALA A 64 -5.27 1.48 -41.59
N VAL A 65 -4.23 1.21 -42.41
CA VAL A 65 -2.86 1.00 -41.91
C VAL A 65 -2.32 2.27 -41.25
N LEU A 66 -2.58 3.46 -41.83
CA LEU A 66 -2.15 4.73 -41.24
C LEU A 66 -2.80 4.99 -39.87
N VAL A 67 -4.09 4.69 -39.73
CA VAL A 67 -4.81 4.78 -38.44
C VAL A 67 -4.20 3.80 -37.44
N GLY A 68 -4.00 2.54 -37.81
CA GLY A 68 -3.38 1.54 -36.94
C GLY A 68 -2.00 1.98 -36.44
N VAL A 69 -1.11 2.43 -37.34
CA VAL A 69 0.23 2.94 -36.97
C VAL A 69 0.13 4.17 -36.04
N GLY A 70 -0.88 5.04 -36.24
CA GLY A 70 -1.15 6.16 -35.37
C GLY A 70 -1.56 5.74 -33.96
N ILE A 71 -2.43 4.74 -33.83
CA ILE A 71 -2.81 4.16 -32.54
C ILE A 71 -1.58 3.59 -31.83
N VAL A 72 -0.78 2.74 -32.50
CA VAL A 72 0.47 2.20 -31.93
C VAL A 72 1.35 3.33 -31.41
N THR A 73 1.48 4.42 -32.17
CA THR A 73 2.35 5.54 -31.78
C THR A 73 1.86 6.22 -30.50
N VAL A 74 0.56 6.54 -30.42
CA VAL A 74 -0.01 7.23 -29.26
C VAL A 74 0.06 6.34 -28.01
N THR A 75 -0.38 5.09 -28.13
CA THR A 75 -0.40 4.17 -26.99
C THR A 75 1.02 3.85 -26.53
N ASN A 76 1.93 3.56 -27.44
CA ASN A 76 3.30 3.22 -27.11
C ASN A 76 4.10 4.40 -26.53
N LEU A 77 3.86 5.62 -27.00
CA LEU A 77 4.43 6.82 -26.36
C LEU A 77 3.90 7.00 -24.94
N MET A 78 2.62 6.71 -24.71
CA MET A 78 2.05 6.74 -23.36
C MET A 78 2.70 5.67 -22.46
N PHE A 79 2.84 4.41 -22.90
CA PHE A 79 3.58 3.37 -22.14
C PHE A 79 5.01 3.79 -21.83
N LEU A 80 5.73 4.33 -22.83
CA LEU A 80 7.11 4.79 -22.65
C LEU A 80 7.21 5.96 -21.68
N PHE A 81 6.29 6.92 -21.77
CA PHE A 81 6.25 8.07 -20.86
C PHE A 81 5.97 7.62 -19.42
N THR A 82 4.99 6.72 -19.22
CA THR A 82 4.68 6.15 -17.91
C THR A 82 5.88 5.36 -17.35
N GLN A 83 6.57 4.56 -18.17
CA GLN A 83 7.80 3.87 -17.78
C GLN A 83 8.89 4.84 -17.31
N ILE A 84 9.10 5.94 -18.03
CA ILE A 84 10.09 6.96 -17.66
C ILE A 84 9.70 7.64 -16.34
N GLN A 85 8.41 7.93 -16.15
CA GLN A 85 7.90 8.50 -14.90
C GLN A 85 8.06 7.56 -13.72
N GLY A 86 7.86 6.25 -13.92
CA GLY A 86 8.06 5.23 -12.89
C GLY A 86 9.51 5.07 -12.44
N ARG A 87 10.48 5.65 -13.18
CA ARG A 87 11.93 5.63 -12.90
C ARG A 87 12.51 4.24 -12.64
N SER A 88 11.81 3.21 -13.09
CA SER A 88 12.10 1.81 -12.80
C SER A 88 12.38 1.07 -14.09
N TYR A 89 13.40 0.22 -14.10
CA TYR A 89 13.68 -0.63 -15.26
C TYR A 89 12.74 -1.84 -15.27
N THR A 90 12.01 -2.03 -16.36
CA THR A 90 11.32 -3.29 -16.66
C THR A 90 11.79 -3.79 -18.03
N PRO A 91 11.80 -5.11 -18.27
CA PRO A 91 12.16 -5.66 -19.59
C PRO A 91 11.29 -5.12 -20.73
N PHE A 92 10.07 -4.65 -20.43
CA PHE A 92 9.16 -4.05 -21.40
C PHE A 92 9.66 -2.72 -21.98
N LEU A 93 10.60 -2.04 -21.33
CA LEU A 93 11.23 -0.82 -21.88
C LEU A 93 11.75 -1.03 -23.30
N TRP A 94 12.38 -2.18 -23.58
CA TRP A 94 12.89 -2.50 -24.91
C TRP A 94 11.79 -2.70 -25.94
N LEU A 95 10.66 -3.28 -25.51
CA LEU A 95 9.47 -3.41 -26.36
C LEU A 95 8.96 -2.02 -26.76
N TRP A 96 8.86 -1.11 -25.79
CA TRP A 96 8.39 0.26 -26.04
C TRP A 96 9.32 1.02 -26.98
N ILE A 97 10.63 0.98 -26.75
CA ILE A 97 11.61 1.63 -27.64
C ILE A 97 11.53 1.04 -29.06
N THR A 98 11.46 -0.29 -29.16
CA THR A 98 11.36 -0.97 -30.46
C THR A 98 10.09 -0.58 -31.22
N LEU A 99 8.95 -0.51 -30.53
CA LEU A 99 7.69 -0.08 -31.12
C LEU A 99 7.70 1.40 -31.53
N VAL A 100 8.40 2.29 -30.81
CA VAL A 100 8.54 3.71 -31.21
C VAL A 100 9.35 3.80 -32.50
N LEU A 101 10.50 3.13 -32.55
CA LEU A 101 11.36 3.12 -33.74
C LEU A 101 10.64 2.50 -34.93
N TRP A 102 9.92 1.39 -34.69
CA TRP A 102 9.10 0.74 -35.69
C TRP A 102 7.98 1.66 -36.20
N ALA A 103 7.29 2.39 -35.32
CA ALA A 103 6.23 3.31 -35.69
C ALA A 103 6.76 4.50 -36.50
N ALA A 104 7.93 5.05 -36.12
CA ALA A 104 8.61 6.10 -36.88
C ALA A 104 8.98 5.62 -38.30
N TRP A 105 9.53 4.42 -38.41
CA TRP A 105 9.83 3.78 -39.71
C TRP A 105 8.54 3.55 -40.53
N ALA A 106 7.49 3.04 -39.90
CA ALA A 106 6.19 2.78 -40.53
C ALA A 106 5.56 4.07 -41.08
N PHE A 107 5.57 5.15 -40.30
CA PHE A 107 5.10 6.47 -40.75
C PHE A 107 5.94 7.02 -41.90
N TRP A 108 7.26 6.91 -41.81
CA TRP A 108 8.15 7.33 -42.89
C TRP A 108 7.86 6.57 -44.20
N LEU A 109 7.61 5.26 -44.11
CA LEU A 109 7.24 4.45 -45.28
C LEU A 109 5.88 4.85 -45.85
N LEU A 110 4.86 5.00 -45.00
CA LEU A 110 3.49 5.36 -45.43
C LEU A 110 3.42 6.76 -46.03
N THR A 111 4.17 7.71 -45.48
CA THR A 111 4.26 9.08 -46.02
C THR A 111 4.95 9.10 -47.37
N ARG A 112 6.06 8.36 -47.53
CA ARG A 112 6.73 8.20 -48.84
C ARG A 112 5.84 7.54 -49.88
N GLN A 113 5.07 6.53 -49.49
CA GLN A 113 4.15 5.82 -50.38
C GLN A 113 2.82 6.55 -50.60
N LYS A 114 2.65 7.75 -50.01
CA LYS A 114 1.45 8.58 -50.14
C LYS A 114 0.16 7.87 -49.73
N ALA A 115 0.20 7.01 -48.70
CA ALA A 115 -0.97 6.29 -48.18
C ALA A 115 -2.13 7.24 -47.78
N TRP A 116 -1.82 8.50 -47.51
CA TRP A 116 -2.78 9.57 -47.19
C TRP A 116 -3.64 10.03 -48.38
N GLN A 117 -3.29 9.71 -49.63
CA GLN A 117 -4.07 10.14 -50.81
C GLN A 117 -5.47 9.52 -50.88
N GLY A 118 -5.67 8.37 -50.22
CA GLY A 118 -6.99 7.73 -50.10
C GLY A 118 -7.89 8.35 -49.03
N VAL A 119 -7.37 9.28 -48.21
CA VAL A 119 -8.10 9.87 -47.07
C VAL A 119 -8.79 11.17 -47.51
N PRO A 120 -10.13 11.30 -47.36
CA PRO A 120 -10.82 12.56 -47.57
C PRO A 120 -10.33 13.59 -46.54
N HIS A 121 -9.90 14.77 -46.99
CA HIS A 121 -9.43 15.88 -46.13
C HIS A 121 -8.30 15.51 -45.15
N PRO A 122 -7.10 15.12 -45.64
CA PRO A 122 -6.03 14.58 -44.81
C PRO A 122 -5.57 15.53 -43.68
N LYS A 123 -5.60 16.84 -43.92
CA LYS A 123 -5.26 17.86 -42.91
C LYS A 123 -6.30 17.92 -41.77
N GLY A 124 -7.58 17.78 -42.09
CA GLY A 124 -8.66 17.79 -41.10
C GLY A 124 -8.62 16.55 -40.22
N VAL A 125 -8.39 15.39 -40.82
CA VAL A 125 -8.22 14.13 -40.09
C VAL A 125 -7.01 14.21 -39.15
N ALA A 126 -5.86 14.66 -39.64
CA ALA A 126 -4.66 14.82 -38.82
C ALA A 126 -4.90 15.77 -37.63
N LEU A 127 -5.56 16.92 -37.87
CA LEU A 127 -5.91 17.85 -36.80
C LEU A 127 -6.85 17.21 -35.76
N SER A 128 -7.87 16.48 -36.20
CA SER A 128 -8.81 15.81 -35.30
C SER A 128 -8.14 14.75 -34.40
N VAL A 129 -7.19 14.00 -34.95
CA VAL A 129 -6.41 13.00 -34.21
C VAL A 129 -5.51 13.67 -33.18
N VAL A 130 -4.82 14.76 -33.55
CA VAL A 130 -3.96 15.50 -32.63
C VAL A 130 -4.77 16.10 -31.48
N VAL A 131 -5.88 16.77 -31.78
CA VAL A 131 -6.74 17.37 -30.74
C VAL A 131 -7.32 16.30 -29.82
N SER A 132 -7.85 15.21 -30.38
CA SER A 132 -8.41 14.11 -29.58
C SER A 132 -7.33 13.41 -28.75
N GLY A 133 -6.12 13.26 -29.29
CA GLY A 133 -4.99 12.70 -28.57
C GLY A 133 -4.57 13.56 -27.37
N VAL A 134 -4.46 14.88 -27.56
CA VAL A 134 -4.12 15.81 -26.47
C VAL A 134 -5.20 15.80 -25.38
N VAL A 135 -6.48 15.87 -25.76
CA VAL A 135 -7.61 15.80 -24.82
C VAL A 135 -7.62 14.46 -24.09
N GLY A 136 -7.36 13.36 -24.81
CA GLY A 136 -7.25 12.01 -24.25
C GLY A 136 -6.13 11.91 -23.21
N ILE A 137 -4.92 12.39 -23.55
CA ILE A 137 -3.77 12.41 -22.63
C ILE A 137 -4.06 13.27 -21.40
N ALA A 138 -4.65 14.46 -21.58
CA ALA A 138 -5.00 15.33 -20.46
C ALA A 138 -6.06 14.71 -19.54
N SER A 139 -7.09 14.09 -20.13
CA SER A 139 -8.13 13.37 -19.37
C SER A 139 -7.56 12.14 -18.65
N LEU A 140 -6.60 11.45 -19.27
CA LEU A 140 -5.88 10.34 -18.69
C LEU A 140 -5.03 10.78 -17.50
N ALA A 141 -4.20 11.79 -17.68
CA ALA A 141 -3.40 12.36 -16.62
C ALA A 141 -4.30 12.82 -15.47
N TYR A 142 -5.42 13.49 -15.75
CA TYR A 142 -6.37 13.88 -14.73
C TYR A 142 -6.98 12.68 -13.98
N SER A 143 -7.50 11.69 -14.70
CA SER A 143 -8.17 10.54 -14.08
C SER A 143 -7.23 9.60 -13.32
N GLN A 144 -5.99 9.43 -13.80
CA GLN A 144 -5.01 8.51 -13.21
C GLN A 144 -4.11 9.21 -12.17
N MET A 145 -3.78 10.49 -12.34
CA MET A 145 -2.89 11.22 -11.42
C MET A 145 -3.62 12.12 -10.45
N TYR A 146 -4.79 12.69 -10.78
CA TYR A 146 -5.44 13.66 -9.90
C TYR A 146 -6.56 13.05 -9.06
N VAL A 147 -7.46 12.28 -9.68
CA VAL A 147 -8.63 11.73 -8.99
C VAL A 147 -8.25 10.87 -7.77
N PRO A 148 -7.27 9.93 -7.84
CA PRO A 148 -6.85 9.13 -6.68
C PRO A 148 -6.19 9.95 -5.56
N TYR A 149 -5.85 11.21 -5.80
CA TYR A 149 -5.25 12.10 -4.80
C TYR A 149 -6.27 13.02 -4.12
N SER A 150 -7.43 13.24 -4.74
CA SER A 150 -8.46 14.15 -4.23
C SER A 150 -9.43 13.52 -3.21
N ALA A 151 -9.61 12.20 -3.22
CA ALA A 151 -10.55 11.54 -2.32
C ALA A 151 -9.92 11.32 -0.93
N PRO A 152 -10.53 11.82 0.17
CA PRO A 152 -9.98 11.71 1.50
C PRO A 152 -10.20 10.31 2.09
N VAL A 153 -9.15 9.75 2.68
CA VAL A 153 -9.27 8.64 3.63
C VAL A 153 -9.58 9.26 4.99
N ARG A 154 -10.68 8.82 5.62
CA ARG A 154 -11.05 9.25 6.96
C ARG A 154 -11.27 8.01 7.80
N ILE A 155 -10.33 7.69 8.67
CA ILE A 155 -10.48 6.57 9.60
C ILE A 155 -10.82 7.14 10.97
N SER A 156 -11.95 6.70 11.53
CA SER A 156 -12.20 6.85 12.96
C SER A 156 -11.34 5.81 13.67
N PHE A 157 -10.30 6.30 14.35
CA PHE A 157 -9.35 5.45 15.06
C PHE A 157 -9.18 5.98 16.48
N GLY A 158 -9.54 5.14 17.46
CA GLY A 158 -9.60 5.51 18.87
C GLY A 158 -9.36 4.30 19.76
N VAL A 159 -8.92 4.58 20.99
CA VAL A 159 -8.70 3.57 22.03
C VAL A 159 -9.32 4.10 23.31
N SER A 160 -10.00 3.24 24.07
CA SER A 160 -10.59 3.63 25.34
C SER A 160 -10.66 2.46 26.33
N PHE A 161 -10.66 2.81 27.61
CA PHE A 161 -10.95 1.87 28.71
C PHE A 161 -12.44 1.92 29.06
N GLY A 162 -13.04 0.74 29.22
CA GLY A 162 -14.36 0.56 29.80
C GLY A 162 -14.34 0.55 31.33
N ASP A 163 -15.44 0.07 31.92
CA ASP A 163 -15.59 -0.02 33.37
C ASP A 163 -14.92 -1.29 33.91
N PRO A 164 -13.91 -1.17 34.78
CA PRO A 164 -13.18 -2.32 35.30
C PRO A 164 -13.98 -3.06 36.37
N THR A 165 -13.72 -4.36 36.49
CA THR A 165 -14.29 -5.21 37.56
C THR A 165 -13.18 -5.94 38.31
N ALA A 166 -13.26 -6.00 39.63
CA ALA A 166 -12.29 -6.77 40.42
C ALA A 166 -12.46 -8.28 40.20
N SER A 167 -11.35 -9.01 40.15
CA SER A 167 -11.36 -10.46 40.17
C SER A 167 -11.93 -10.99 41.48
N ALA A 168 -12.45 -12.23 41.48
CA ALA A 168 -13.07 -12.84 42.66
C ALA A 168 -12.11 -12.98 43.86
N ASP A 169 -10.81 -13.14 43.59
CA ASP A 169 -9.74 -13.23 44.60
C ASP A 169 -9.14 -11.87 44.97
N GLY A 170 -9.56 -10.80 44.30
CA GLY A 170 -9.04 -9.45 44.46
C GLY A 170 -7.55 -9.29 44.09
N ALA A 171 -7.00 -10.22 43.32
CA ALA A 171 -5.60 -10.17 42.88
C ALA A 171 -5.39 -9.32 41.62
N SER A 172 -6.43 -9.16 40.78
CA SER A 172 -6.38 -8.40 39.54
C SER A 172 -7.65 -7.58 39.29
N LEU A 173 -7.56 -6.65 38.35
CA LEU A 173 -8.72 -6.00 37.72
C LEU A 173 -8.88 -6.56 36.31
N HIS A 174 -10.08 -6.97 35.97
CA HIS A 174 -10.49 -7.20 34.59
C HIS A 174 -10.88 -5.85 34.01
N VAL A 175 -10.08 -5.32 33.09
CA VAL A 175 -10.28 -4.00 32.50
C VAL A 175 -10.71 -4.16 31.05
N PRO A 176 -11.99 -3.92 30.72
CA PRO A 176 -12.44 -3.88 29.34
C PRO A 176 -11.75 -2.73 28.60
N ALA A 177 -11.42 -2.98 27.34
CA ALA A 177 -10.83 -2.04 26.42
C ALA A 177 -11.54 -2.11 25.07
N HIS A 178 -11.66 -0.96 24.42
CA HIS A 178 -12.26 -0.82 23.11
C HIS A 178 -11.30 -0.12 22.16
N ILE A 179 -11.08 -0.72 20.99
CA ILE A 179 -10.39 -0.10 19.87
C ILE A 179 -11.43 0.20 18.80
N GLU A 180 -11.62 1.48 18.49
CA GLU A 180 -12.44 1.92 17.38
C GLU A 180 -11.58 1.90 16.11
N PHE A 181 -11.99 1.18 15.06
CA PHE A 181 -11.30 1.21 13.76
C PHE A 181 -12.31 1.13 12.62
N ARG A 182 -12.73 2.30 12.14
CA ARG A 182 -13.83 2.43 11.16
C ARG A 182 -13.48 3.32 10.00
N ASN A 183 -13.81 2.90 8.77
CA ASN A 183 -13.64 3.75 7.59
C ASN A 183 -14.84 4.68 7.42
N MET A 184 -14.65 5.95 7.74
CA MET A 184 -15.61 7.05 7.56
C MET A 184 -15.39 7.81 6.24
N GLY A 185 -14.41 7.39 5.44
CA GLY A 185 -14.07 8.00 4.15
C GLY A 185 -14.91 7.45 3.00
N SER A 186 -14.54 7.85 1.77
CA SER A 186 -15.19 7.40 0.53
C SER A 186 -14.37 6.37 -0.25
N VAL A 187 -13.21 5.98 0.27
CA VAL A 187 -12.23 5.12 -0.41
C VAL A 187 -11.98 3.89 0.44
N ARG A 188 -12.05 2.71 -0.17
CA ARG A 188 -11.65 1.45 0.47
C ARG A 188 -10.17 1.48 0.82
N ILE A 189 -9.80 0.89 1.95
CA ILE A 189 -8.40 0.61 2.29
C ILE A 189 -8.14 -0.88 2.42
N TYR A 190 -6.87 -1.28 2.25
CA TYR A 190 -6.37 -2.61 2.61
C TYR A 190 -5.50 -2.49 3.84
N VAL A 191 -5.79 -3.29 4.87
CA VAL A 191 -5.00 -3.35 6.09
C VAL A 191 -3.64 -3.99 5.78
N VAL A 192 -2.57 -3.27 6.09
CA VAL A 192 -1.19 -3.76 5.99
C VAL A 192 -0.80 -4.44 7.30
N GLY A 193 -1.18 -3.85 8.43
CA GLY A 193 -1.01 -4.47 9.74
C GLY A 193 -1.73 -3.68 10.82
N THR A 194 -2.14 -4.35 11.89
CA THR A 194 -2.68 -3.68 13.08
C THR A 194 -2.09 -4.32 14.31
N MET A 195 -1.78 -3.56 15.34
CA MET A 195 -1.30 -4.08 16.62
C MET A 195 -1.94 -3.29 17.73
N TRP A 196 -2.36 -3.96 18.80
CA TRP A 196 -2.54 -3.34 20.09
C TRP A 196 -1.56 -3.94 21.09
N LYS A 197 -1.10 -3.13 22.03
CA LYS A 197 -0.30 -3.56 23.16
C LYS A 197 -0.73 -2.82 24.41
N VAL A 198 -0.64 -3.50 25.54
CA VAL A 198 -1.02 -2.97 26.84
C VAL A 198 0.16 -3.08 27.77
N ASN A 199 0.63 -1.93 28.24
CA ASN A 199 1.80 -1.82 29.08
C ASN A 199 1.39 -1.32 30.47
N GLY A 200 1.81 -2.05 31.48
CA GLY A 200 1.76 -1.64 32.86
C GLY A 200 3.04 -0.90 33.22
N TRP A 201 2.92 0.31 33.74
CA TRP A 201 4.04 1.11 34.20
C TRP A 201 4.08 1.10 35.73
N PRO A 202 5.08 0.46 36.36
CA PRO A 202 5.33 0.65 37.77
C PRO A 202 5.71 2.11 38.01
N THR A 203 5.12 2.70 39.04
CA THR A 203 5.44 4.10 39.38
C THR A 203 5.63 4.29 40.87
N LYS A 204 6.41 5.31 41.22
CA LYS A 204 6.59 5.74 42.61
C LYS A 204 6.37 7.24 42.72
N PHE A 205 5.42 7.62 43.57
CA PHE A 205 5.19 9.02 43.87
C PHE A 205 6.32 9.57 44.76
N THR A 206 6.81 10.76 44.42
CA THR A 206 7.83 11.47 45.20
C THR A 206 7.37 12.90 45.50
N GLU A 207 7.16 13.20 46.79
CA GLU A 207 6.70 14.54 47.20
C GLU A 207 7.69 15.64 46.79
N LYS A 208 8.98 15.36 46.89
CA LYS A 208 10.06 16.28 46.49
C LYS A 208 10.22 16.39 44.97
N GLY A 209 9.60 15.50 44.21
CA GLY A 209 9.80 15.32 42.79
C GLY A 209 11.02 14.48 42.45
N VAL A 210 11.08 14.02 41.20
CA VAL A 210 12.24 13.35 40.62
C VAL A 210 13.38 14.36 40.41
N SER A 211 14.60 13.85 40.26
CA SER A 211 15.76 14.70 39.97
C SER A 211 15.57 15.46 38.65
N GLU A 212 16.22 16.62 38.51
CA GLU A 212 16.12 17.40 37.27
C GLU A 212 16.65 16.61 36.06
N ASP A 213 17.71 15.83 36.26
CA ASP A 213 18.29 14.99 35.21
C ASP A 213 17.33 13.87 34.79
N THR A 214 16.69 13.19 35.76
CA THR A 214 15.64 12.20 35.49
C THR A 214 14.48 12.85 34.75
N TRP A 215 13.98 13.99 35.22
CA TRP A 215 12.85 14.68 34.59
C TRP A 215 13.17 15.14 33.17
N LYS A 216 14.40 15.62 32.90
CA LYS A 216 14.87 15.97 31.55
C LYS A 216 14.97 14.74 30.66
N SER A 217 15.52 13.64 31.17
CA SER A 217 15.58 12.37 30.46
C SER A 217 14.18 11.89 30.09
N ASP A 218 13.24 11.93 31.04
CA ASP A 218 11.86 11.54 30.82
C ASP A 218 11.15 12.48 29.83
N ALA A 219 11.43 13.78 29.90
CA ALA A 219 10.86 14.77 28.98
C ALA A 219 11.39 14.64 27.55
N LEU A 220 12.57 14.03 27.38
CA LEU A 220 13.15 13.72 26.07
C LEU A 220 12.66 12.36 25.54
N GLY A 221 12.55 11.36 26.41
CA GLY A 221 12.16 9.99 26.03
C GLY A 221 10.65 9.77 25.90
N TYR A 222 9.85 10.52 26.66
CA TYR A 222 8.40 10.37 26.71
C TYR A 222 7.68 11.65 26.29
N ASN A 223 6.49 11.51 25.72
CA ASN A 223 5.60 12.63 25.38
C ASN A 223 5.10 13.41 26.61
N ARG A 224 5.41 12.95 27.83
CA ARG A 224 4.97 13.53 29.10
C ARG A 224 5.94 13.15 30.23
N ALA A 225 6.45 14.15 30.94
CA ALA A 225 7.25 13.96 32.14
C ALA A 225 6.53 14.56 33.35
N LEU A 226 6.22 13.72 34.33
CA LEU A 226 5.54 14.14 35.55
C LEU A 226 6.56 14.37 36.65
N LYS A 227 6.69 15.61 37.12
CA LYS A 227 7.71 15.98 38.11
C LYS A 227 7.67 15.15 39.41
N HIS A 228 6.53 14.60 39.79
CA HIS A 228 6.34 13.88 41.05
C HIS A 228 6.12 12.37 40.88
N VAL A 229 6.34 11.83 39.68
CA VAL A 229 6.16 10.41 39.39
C VAL A 229 7.43 9.88 38.79
N ASP A 230 8.04 8.94 39.48
CA ASP A 230 9.18 8.17 39.00
C ASP A 230 8.64 6.94 38.26
N TYR A 231 9.04 6.77 37.00
CA TYR A 231 8.62 5.66 36.14
C TYR A 231 9.69 4.58 36.13
N PHE A 232 9.27 3.32 36.24
CA PHE A 232 10.14 2.17 36.05
C PHE A 232 9.82 1.47 34.74
N TYR A 233 10.70 0.56 34.35
CA TYR A 233 10.55 -0.27 33.15
C TYR A 233 9.14 -0.86 33.03
N SER A 234 8.57 -0.65 31.85
CA SER A 234 7.24 -1.15 31.53
C SER A 234 7.18 -2.68 31.59
N ARG A 235 5.97 -3.20 31.81
CA ARG A 235 5.67 -4.62 31.75
C ARG A 235 4.51 -4.87 30.82
N MET A 236 4.66 -5.78 29.86
CA MET A 236 3.60 -6.07 28.92
C MET A 236 2.50 -6.89 29.62
N LEU A 237 1.27 -6.39 29.54
CA LEU A 237 0.07 -7.05 30.05
C LEU A 237 -0.67 -7.82 28.95
N GLY A 238 -0.48 -7.42 27.69
CA GLY A 238 -1.03 -8.13 26.55
C GLY A 238 -0.74 -7.45 25.22
N THR A 239 -0.87 -8.20 24.13
CA THR A 239 -0.77 -7.70 22.76
C THR A 239 -1.63 -8.52 21.82
N GLY A 240 -2.06 -7.93 20.69
CA GLY A 240 -2.86 -8.64 19.71
C GLY A 240 -3.20 -7.81 18.46
N LYS A 241 -4.01 -8.40 17.58
CA LYS A 241 -4.53 -7.80 16.34
C LYS A 241 -5.98 -7.41 16.53
N PHE A 242 -6.37 -6.25 16.00
CA PHE A 242 -7.79 -5.87 15.91
C PHE A 242 -8.34 -5.95 14.48
N ALA A 243 -7.47 -6.00 13.46
CA ALA A 243 -7.82 -6.38 12.10
C ALA A 243 -6.72 -7.25 11.47
N GLY A 244 -7.11 -8.18 10.61
CA GLY A 244 -6.20 -9.07 9.90
C GLY A 244 -5.41 -8.36 8.79
N PRO A 245 -4.14 -8.70 8.57
CA PRO A 245 -3.41 -8.26 7.38
C PRO A 245 -4.14 -8.70 6.11
N GLY A 246 -4.39 -7.76 5.20
CA GLY A 246 -5.13 -7.99 3.96
C GLY A 246 -6.63 -7.74 4.06
N ASP A 247 -7.16 -7.51 5.28
CA ASP A 247 -8.55 -7.15 5.49
C ASP A 247 -8.92 -5.90 4.67
N ARG A 248 -10.16 -5.91 4.18
CA ARG A 248 -10.71 -4.83 3.36
C ARG A 248 -11.63 -4.01 4.22
N LEU A 249 -11.34 -2.72 4.34
CA LEU A 249 -12.21 -1.79 5.04
C LEU A 249 -12.89 -0.88 4.01
N ASP A 250 -14.06 -1.32 3.55
CA ASP A 250 -14.95 -0.53 2.69
C ASP A 250 -15.50 0.70 3.44
N PRO A 251 -15.89 1.78 2.73
CA PRO A 251 -16.60 2.91 3.32
C PRO A 251 -17.78 2.47 4.19
N GLY A 252 -17.80 2.91 5.44
CA GLY A 252 -18.82 2.59 6.44
C GLY A 252 -18.57 1.31 7.24
N VAL A 253 -17.65 0.44 6.80
CA VAL A 253 -17.29 -0.80 7.52
C VAL A 253 -16.51 -0.47 8.79
N ASP A 254 -16.81 -1.24 9.82
CA ASP A 254 -16.30 -1.12 11.17
C ASP A 254 -15.60 -2.43 11.56
N LEU A 255 -14.32 -2.36 11.91
CA LEU A 255 -13.51 -3.46 12.45
C LEU A 255 -13.06 -3.18 13.88
N SER A 256 -13.88 -2.44 14.63
CA SER A 256 -13.64 -2.19 16.05
C SER A 256 -13.64 -3.49 16.85
N GLN A 257 -12.83 -3.53 17.92
CA GLN A 257 -12.66 -4.72 18.75
C GLN A 257 -12.73 -4.36 20.23
N ASP A 258 -13.47 -5.19 20.97
CA ASP A 258 -13.46 -5.20 22.43
C ASP A 258 -12.58 -6.34 22.93
N PHE A 259 -11.82 -6.08 23.99
CA PHE A 259 -11.03 -7.09 24.70
C PHE A 259 -10.95 -6.76 26.18
N VAL A 260 -10.49 -7.72 26.98
CA VAL A 260 -10.31 -7.55 28.43
C VAL A 260 -8.85 -7.78 28.76
N VAL A 261 -8.28 -6.88 29.56
CA VAL A 261 -6.91 -6.99 30.06
C VAL A 261 -6.96 -7.25 31.56
N ASP A 262 -6.18 -8.24 32.00
CA ASP A 262 -5.99 -8.51 33.41
C ASP A 262 -4.85 -7.65 33.95
N VAL A 263 -5.18 -6.72 34.84
CA VAL A 263 -4.22 -5.81 35.47
C VAL A 263 -3.91 -6.32 36.88
N PRO A 264 -2.70 -6.84 37.16
CA PRO A 264 -2.36 -7.35 38.49
C PRO A 264 -2.17 -6.20 39.49
N LEU A 265 -2.75 -6.34 40.69
CA LEU A 265 -2.75 -5.28 41.71
C LEU A 265 -1.50 -5.28 42.61
N ARG A 266 -0.83 -6.42 42.77
CA ARG A 266 0.29 -6.59 43.74
C ARG A 266 1.68 -6.44 43.13
N THR A 267 1.78 -5.77 41.99
CA THR A 267 3.01 -5.66 41.17
C THR A 267 3.67 -4.29 41.26
N GLY A 268 3.08 -3.34 41.99
CA GLY A 268 3.57 -1.95 42.05
C GLY A 268 3.26 -1.12 40.81
N LEU A 269 2.36 -1.61 39.94
CA LEU A 269 1.85 -0.84 38.81
C LEU A 269 1.12 0.41 39.30
N GLY A 270 1.44 1.55 38.72
CA GLY A 270 0.72 2.80 38.98
C GLY A 270 -0.14 3.25 37.81
N ARG A 271 0.19 2.81 36.59
CA ARG A 271 -0.49 3.21 35.35
C ARG A 271 -0.60 2.04 34.38
N VAL A 272 -1.66 2.07 33.59
CA VAL A 272 -1.89 1.13 32.49
C VAL A 272 -2.14 1.94 31.24
N GLU A 273 -1.38 1.63 30.20
CA GLU A 273 -1.45 2.27 28.90
C GLU A 273 -1.81 1.23 27.84
N ILE A 274 -2.74 1.58 26.95
CA ILE A 274 -3.03 0.80 25.74
C ILE A 274 -2.56 1.64 24.57
N ASP A 275 -1.70 1.08 23.73
CA ASP A 275 -1.40 1.61 22.39
C ASP A 275 -2.07 0.72 21.35
N ALA A 276 -2.67 1.34 20.34
CA ALA A 276 -3.11 0.68 19.14
C ALA A 276 -2.50 1.40 17.92
N THR A 277 -1.95 0.61 17.01
CA THR A 277 -1.38 1.06 15.75
C THR A 277 -2.06 0.36 14.58
N ALA A 278 -2.48 1.11 13.57
CA ALA A 278 -3.03 0.62 12.31
C ALA A 278 -2.22 1.15 11.14
N SER A 279 -1.82 0.27 10.22
CA SER A 279 -1.22 0.64 8.95
C SER A 279 -2.03 0.08 7.79
N PHE A 280 -2.24 0.89 6.77
CA PHE A 280 -3.06 0.53 5.61
C PHE A 280 -2.61 1.25 4.34
N ILE A 281 -2.96 0.68 3.19
CA ILE A 281 -2.84 1.33 1.87
C ILE A 281 -4.21 1.62 1.28
N ARG A 282 -4.26 2.54 0.32
CA ARG A 282 -5.50 2.89 -0.37
C ARG A 282 -5.81 1.95 -1.52
N ALA A 283 -7.04 1.45 -1.57
CA ALA A 283 -7.46 0.50 -2.60
C ALA A 283 -7.71 1.11 -3.98
N ASP A 284 -7.78 2.44 -4.11
CA ASP A 284 -7.84 3.12 -5.41
C ASP A 284 -6.45 3.37 -6.02
N ARG A 285 -5.38 3.15 -5.24
CA ARG A 285 -3.98 3.34 -5.66
C ARG A 285 -3.24 2.02 -5.87
N GLY A 286 -3.55 1.01 -5.05
CA GLY A 286 -2.97 -0.32 -5.19
C GLY A 286 -3.80 -1.40 -4.51
N LYS A 287 -3.45 -2.65 -4.80
CA LYS A 287 -4.07 -3.84 -4.23
C LYS A 287 -2.99 -4.77 -3.69
N LEU A 288 -3.18 -5.26 -2.47
CA LEU A 288 -2.36 -6.35 -1.92
C LEU A 288 -2.72 -7.67 -2.63
N GLY A 289 -1.72 -8.50 -2.89
CA GLY A 289 -1.97 -9.85 -3.42
C GLY A 289 -2.90 -10.63 -2.50
N ASN A 290 -3.74 -11.49 -3.09
CA ASN A 290 -4.78 -12.22 -2.35
C ASN A 290 -4.20 -13.12 -1.24
N SER A 291 -2.93 -13.50 -1.34
CA SER A 291 -2.23 -14.32 -0.35
C SER A 291 -1.67 -13.54 0.84
N TYR A 292 -1.87 -12.22 0.92
CA TYR A 292 -1.19 -11.40 1.93
C TYR A 292 -1.53 -11.85 3.37
N GLY A 293 -2.80 -12.09 3.68
CA GLY A 293 -3.20 -12.58 5.02
C GLY A 293 -2.65 -13.98 5.35
N ASP A 294 -2.36 -14.78 4.34
CA ASP A 294 -1.84 -16.15 4.48
C ASP A 294 -0.31 -16.21 4.41
N SER A 295 0.36 -15.10 4.11
CA SER A 295 1.81 -15.01 3.88
C SER A 295 2.66 -15.00 5.16
N VAL A 296 2.08 -15.41 6.30
CA VAL A 296 2.76 -15.33 7.60
C VAL A 296 4.01 -16.20 7.61
N ALA A 297 5.14 -15.59 7.96
CA ALA A 297 6.43 -16.27 8.11
C ALA A 297 7.05 -15.90 9.45
N PRO A 298 7.01 -16.79 10.46
CA PRO A 298 7.69 -16.58 11.74
C PRO A 298 9.21 -16.78 11.61
N SER A 299 9.97 -16.10 12.47
CA SER A 299 11.42 -16.22 12.57
C SER A 299 11.87 -17.45 13.36
N TRP A 300 10.93 -18.16 13.99
CA TRP A 300 11.17 -19.33 14.81
C TRP A 300 10.44 -20.57 14.27
N ASP A 301 10.97 -21.73 14.62
CA ASP A 301 10.30 -23.00 14.40
C ASP A 301 9.13 -23.17 15.38
N LEU A 302 7.92 -23.40 14.88
CA LEU A 302 6.71 -23.52 15.71
C LEU A 302 6.74 -24.73 16.66
N ALA A 303 7.50 -25.78 16.33
CA ALA A 303 7.56 -26.98 17.16
C ALA A 303 8.59 -26.86 18.30
N SER A 304 9.78 -26.32 18.02
CA SER A 304 10.89 -26.22 18.98
C SER A 304 11.03 -24.85 19.64
N GLY A 305 10.39 -23.80 19.10
CA GLY A 305 10.57 -22.42 19.53
C GLY A 305 11.96 -21.85 19.22
N LYS A 306 12.79 -22.58 18.46
CA LYS A 306 14.14 -22.16 18.13
C LYS A 306 14.11 -21.07 17.05
N HIS A 307 14.81 -19.97 17.30
CA HIS A 307 15.05 -18.93 16.31
C HIS A 307 15.83 -19.49 15.08
N LEU A 308 15.35 -19.17 13.88
CA LEU A 308 15.83 -19.69 12.60
C LEU A 308 16.45 -18.63 11.71
N VAL A 309 15.88 -17.41 11.69
CA VAL A 309 16.25 -16.37 10.72
C VAL A 309 16.10 -14.98 11.31
N ASP A 310 17.11 -14.14 11.08
CA ASP A 310 17.10 -12.74 11.47
C ASP A 310 16.33 -11.86 10.47
N ALA A 311 15.69 -10.81 10.97
CA ALA A 311 15.15 -9.76 10.13
C ALA A 311 16.29 -8.85 9.62
N PRO A 312 16.06 -8.04 8.57
CA PRO A 312 16.99 -6.98 8.22
C PRO A 312 17.29 -6.09 9.44
N SER A 313 18.55 -5.69 9.64
CA SER A 313 19.00 -4.96 10.84
C SER A 313 18.28 -3.62 11.10
N ARG A 314 17.63 -3.07 10.07
CA ARG A 314 16.77 -1.88 10.15
C ARG A 314 15.39 -2.14 10.78
N VAL A 315 14.97 -3.41 10.85
CA VAL A 315 13.66 -3.85 11.36
C VAL A 315 13.79 -4.34 12.79
N ALA A 316 14.76 -5.22 13.05
CA ALA A 316 14.98 -5.81 14.37
C ALA A 316 16.47 -6.08 14.59
N ARG A 317 16.87 -6.27 15.85
CA ARG A 317 18.23 -6.70 16.19
C ARG A 317 18.37 -8.19 15.88
N SER A 318 19.61 -8.63 15.65
CA SER A 318 19.88 -10.06 15.49
C SER A 318 19.48 -10.83 16.75
N GLY A 319 18.76 -11.93 16.55
CA GLY A 319 18.20 -12.77 17.59
C GLY A 319 16.82 -12.34 18.11
N ASP A 320 16.28 -11.18 17.73
CA ASP A 320 14.90 -10.81 18.05
C ASP A 320 13.93 -11.74 17.32
N ASP A 321 12.85 -12.13 17.99
CA ASP A 321 11.83 -12.97 17.37
C ASP A 321 10.82 -12.10 16.62
N PHE A 322 10.33 -12.56 15.48
CA PHE A 322 9.34 -11.83 14.70
C PHE A 322 8.46 -12.76 13.89
N TYR A 323 7.35 -12.24 13.39
CA TYR A 323 6.72 -12.79 12.19
C TYR A 323 6.45 -11.69 11.18
N ARG A 324 6.49 -12.05 9.90
CA ARG A 324 6.22 -11.12 8.81
C ARG A 324 5.04 -11.55 7.96
N TYR A 325 4.32 -10.57 7.43
CA TYR A 325 3.42 -10.73 6.29
C TYR A 325 4.04 -10.01 5.10
N HIS A 326 3.97 -10.61 3.91
CA HIS A 326 4.53 -10.03 2.71
C HIS A 326 3.69 -10.36 1.47
N SER A 327 3.49 -9.39 0.59
CA SER A 327 2.87 -9.66 -0.72
C SER A 327 3.23 -8.60 -1.73
N LYS A 328 3.18 -8.99 -3.00
CA LYS A 328 3.27 -8.07 -4.13
C LYS A 328 2.11 -7.07 -4.07
N ILE A 329 2.43 -5.81 -4.34
CA ILE A 329 1.45 -4.76 -4.61
C ILE A 329 1.16 -4.77 -6.11
N TYR A 330 -0.12 -4.79 -6.45
CA TYR A 330 -0.62 -4.60 -7.81
C TYR A 330 -1.11 -3.16 -7.93
N HIS A 331 -0.64 -2.46 -8.97
CA HIS A 331 -1.10 -1.10 -9.24
C HIS A 331 -2.56 -1.08 -9.69
N SER A 332 -3.15 0.11 -9.70
CA SER A 332 -4.56 0.33 -10.10
C SER A 332 -4.88 -0.02 -11.55
N SER A 333 -3.86 -0.13 -12.42
CA SER A 333 -3.98 -0.55 -13.81
C SER A 333 -2.84 -1.47 -14.25
N GLU A 334 -3.13 -2.32 -15.24
CA GLU A 334 -2.16 -3.24 -15.83
C GLU A 334 -1.09 -2.50 -16.64
N MET A 335 -1.42 -1.33 -17.20
CA MET A 335 -0.43 -0.43 -17.79
C MET A 335 0.68 -0.08 -16.78
N LEU A 336 0.31 0.29 -15.55
CA LEU A 336 1.28 0.57 -14.49
C LEU A 336 2.06 -0.69 -14.11
N ASN A 337 1.42 -1.86 -14.01
CA ASN A 337 2.10 -3.12 -13.71
C ASN A 337 3.16 -3.52 -14.74
N LEU A 338 2.98 -3.16 -16.01
CA LEU A 338 3.99 -3.42 -17.06
C LEU A 338 5.12 -2.38 -17.08
N THR A 339 4.82 -1.16 -16.61
CA THR A 339 5.72 -0.01 -16.75
C THR A 339 6.51 0.34 -15.49
N HIS A 340 6.06 -0.14 -14.33
CA HIS A 340 6.71 0.08 -13.04
C HIS A 340 7.37 -1.21 -12.53
N ALA A 341 8.39 -1.06 -11.67
CA ALA A 341 8.93 -2.20 -10.96
C ALA A 341 7.89 -2.79 -10.00
N VAL A 342 8.07 -4.06 -9.67
CA VAL A 342 7.23 -4.74 -8.70
C VAL A 342 7.62 -4.28 -7.31
N ASP A 343 6.65 -3.77 -6.56
CA ASP A 343 6.83 -3.39 -5.17
C ASP A 343 6.09 -4.38 -4.24
N TYR A 344 6.54 -4.49 -3.00
CA TYR A 344 6.03 -5.43 -2.00
C TYR A 344 5.62 -4.70 -0.74
N ALA A 345 4.44 -5.00 -0.22
CA ALA A 345 4.04 -4.58 1.11
C ALA A 345 4.49 -5.63 2.11
N THR A 346 5.19 -5.20 3.16
CA THR A 346 5.71 -6.07 4.21
C THR A 346 5.42 -5.48 5.57
N THR A 347 4.85 -6.29 6.46
CA THR A 347 4.61 -5.92 7.85
C THR A 347 5.36 -6.88 8.76
N TRP A 348 6.22 -6.33 9.60
CA TRP A 348 6.93 -7.08 10.62
C TRP A 348 6.28 -6.85 11.98
N TRP A 349 6.09 -7.94 12.72
CA TRP A 349 5.78 -7.93 14.14
C TRP A 349 7.01 -8.37 14.88
N VAL A 350 7.68 -7.43 15.51
CA VAL A 350 8.95 -7.67 16.20
C VAL A 350 8.66 -7.84 17.67
N PHE A 351 9.21 -8.90 18.26
CA PHE A 351 9.21 -9.20 19.68
C PHE A 351 10.66 -9.02 20.17
N PRO A 352 11.06 -7.77 20.49
CA PRO A 352 12.43 -7.49 20.87
C PRO A 352 12.77 -8.22 22.17
N LYS A 353 13.99 -8.75 22.24
CA LYS A 353 14.51 -9.36 23.47
C LYS A 353 15.05 -8.27 24.39
N TRP A 354 14.87 -8.47 25.70
CA TRP A 354 15.41 -7.55 26.69
C TRP A 354 16.94 -7.45 26.59
N GLN A 355 17.44 -6.22 26.64
CA GLN A 355 18.86 -5.88 26.68
C GLN A 355 19.04 -4.60 27.52
N GLU A 356 20.26 -4.36 28.01
CA GLU A 356 20.56 -3.14 28.75
C GLU A 356 20.22 -1.88 27.90
N GLY A 357 19.50 -0.93 28.49
CA GLY A 357 19.11 0.32 27.85
C GLY A 357 17.79 0.30 27.08
N VAL A 358 16.98 -0.76 27.18
CA VAL A 358 15.59 -0.77 26.68
C VAL A 358 14.59 -0.37 27.79
N ASP A 359 13.42 0.13 27.41
CA ASP A 359 12.42 0.72 28.34
C ASP A 359 11.39 -0.28 28.91
N PHE A 360 11.69 -1.58 28.83
CA PHE A 360 10.87 -2.67 29.39
C PHE A 360 11.68 -3.59 30.30
N ALA A 361 10.98 -4.31 31.18
CA ALA A 361 11.62 -5.07 32.25
C ALA A 361 12.39 -6.30 31.75
N GLU A 362 13.38 -6.75 32.52
CA GLU A 362 14.10 -7.99 32.23
C GLU A 362 13.13 -9.18 32.18
N GLY A 363 13.24 -9.99 31.11
CA GLY A 363 12.33 -11.11 30.85
C GLY A 363 11.00 -10.71 30.20
N ASP A 364 10.80 -9.43 29.89
CA ASP A 364 9.63 -8.91 29.17
C ASP A 364 9.99 -8.55 27.71
N THR A 365 8.99 -8.09 26.96
CA THR A 365 9.13 -7.59 25.58
C THR A 365 8.14 -6.45 25.35
N ASP A 366 8.48 -5.51 24.47
CA ASP A 366 7.56 -4.46 24.02
C ASP A 366 7.42 -4.55 22.50
N PRO A 367 6.41 -5.27 21.98
CA PRO A 367 6.33 -5.56 20.56
C PRO A 367 6.13 -4.30 19.71
N ASP A 368 6.68 -4.35 18.51
CA ASP A 368 6.60 -3.27 17.53
C ASP A 368 6.04 -3.75 16.19
N LEU A 369 5.23 -2.88 15.58
CA LEU A 369 4.70 -3.07 14.23
C LEU A 369 5.52 -2.22 13.27
N VAL A 370 6.24 -2.86 12.35
CA VAL A 370 7.06 -2.19 11.33
C VAL A 370 6.49 -2.45 9.94
N PRO A 371 5.49 -1.67 9.49
CA PRO A 371 4.94 -1.78 8.15
C PRO A 371 5.83 -1.01 7.16
N SER A 372 6.02 -1.55 5.97
CA SER A 372 6.81 -0.90 4.93
C SER A 372 6.47 -1.37 3.52
N ILE A 373 6.91 -0.59 2.51
CA ILE A 373 6.93 -1.01 1.11
C ILE A 373 8.38 -1.10 0.63
N SER A 374 8.71 -2.17 -0.08
CA SER A 374 10.05 -2.46 -0.60
C SER A 374 10.06 -2.83 -2.07
N ARG A 375 11.21 -2.64 -2.74
CA ARG A 375 11.47 -3.11 -4.11
C ARG A 375 11.70 -4.61 -4.21
N ASP A 376 12.13 -5.22 -3.10
CA ASP A 376 12.44 -6.64 -3.01
C ASP A 376 11.46 -7.37 -2.07
N PRO A 377 11.24 -8.68 -2.28
CA PRO A 377 10.31 -9.47 -1.48
C PRO A 377 10.77 -9.68 -0.02
N GLU A 378 12.06 -9.48 0.28
CA GLU A 378 12.62 -9.68 1.61
C GLU A 378 12.56 -8.40 2.48
N GLY A 379 12.20 -7.26 1.88
CA GLY A 379 12.15 -6.00 2.59
C GLY A 379 13.53 -5.42 2.89
N VAL A 380 14.53 -5.61 2.04
CA VAL A 380 15.86 -5.01 2.25
C VAL A 380 15.90 -3.58 1.71
N GLU A 381 15.40 -3.36 0.50
CA GLU A 381 15.39 -2.09 -0.24
C GLU A 381 14.04 -1.38 -0.05
N LEU A 382 13.96 -0.56 0.99
CA LEU A 382 12.79 0.27 1.27
C LEU A 382 12.57 1.35 0.23
N LEU A 383 11.30 1.61 -0.04
CA LEU A 383 10.87 2.87 -0.63
C LEU A 383 10.98 4.00 0.39
N SER A 384 11.46 5.16 -0.05
CA SER A 384 11.38 6.40 0.74
C SER A 384 9.92 6.81 1.00
N ASP A 385 9.66 7.67 1.99
CA ASP A 385 8.30 8.16 2.27
C ASP A 385 7.63 8.77 1.02
N SER A 386 8.40 9.50 0.19
CA SER A 386 7.92 10.07 -1.07
C SER A 386 7.57 9.02 -2.13
N GLU A 387 8.21 7.85 -2.09
CA GLU A 387 7.93 6.72 -2.98
C GLU A 387 6.81 5.82 -2.44
N GLN A 388 6.52 5.89 -1.14
CA GLN A 388 5.38 5.21 -0.52
C GLN A 388 4.07 6.02 -0.64
N GLU A 389 4.15 7.36 -0.72
CA GLU A 389 3.00 8.26 -0.89
C GLU A 389 2.05 7.87 -2.04
N PRO A 390 2.52 7.44 -3.23
CA PRO A 390 1.67 6.97 -4.32
C PRO A 390 0.81 5.76 -3.98
N TYR A 391 1.14 4.98 -2.95
CA TYR A 391 0.31 3.89 -2.45
C TYR A 391 -0.74 4.35 -1.43
N GLY A 392 -0.60 5.59 -0.95
CA GLY A 392 -1.41 6.11 0.15
C GLY A 392 -1.22 5.29 1.42
N MET A 393 0.00 4.78 1.63
CA MET A 393 0.34 4.08 2.86
C MET A 393 0.28 5.07 4.02
N THR A 394 -0.41 4.71 5.08
CA THR A 394 -0.53 5.55 6.26
C THR A 394 -0.53 4.66 7.49
N THR A 395 0.22 5.09 8.49
CA THR A 395 0.24 4.46 9.81
C THR A 395 -0.32 5.46 10.82
N HIS A 396 -1.28 5.01 11.61
CA HIS A 396 -1.87 5.77 12.70
C HIS A 396 -1.67 5.03 14.00
N SER A 397 -1.27 5.75 15.04
CA SER A 397 -1.22 5.24 16.41
C SER A 397 -2.14 6.06 17.30
N ARG A 398 -2.76 5.39 18.25
CA ARG A 398 -3.65 5.95 19.27
C ARG A 398 -3.35 5.26 20.57
N TRP A 399 -3.41 6.01 21.65
CA TRP A 399 -3.18 5.47 22.96
C TRP A 399 -4.20 6.02 23.95
N ALA A 400 -4.42 5.26 25.01
CA ALA A 400 -5.17 5.68 26.18
C ALA A 400 -4.41 5.24 27.42
N GLU A 401 -4.49 6.03 28.50
CA GLU A 401 -3.91 5.65 29.78
C GLU A 401 -4.93 5.86 30.90
N ARG A 402 -4.90 5.01 31.92
CA ARG A 402 -5.47 5.30 33.25
C ARG A 402 -4.51 4.95 34.37
N SER A 403 -4.62 5.69 35.47
CA SER A 403 -3.97 5.29 36.71
C SER A 403 -4.65 4.08 37.33
N LEU A 404 -3.88 3.28 38.08
CA LEU A 404 -4.43 2.13 38.79
C LEU A 404 -5.47 2.56 39.83
N ASP A 405 -5.27 3.70 40.48
CA ASP A 405 -6.20 4.27 41.45
C ASP A 405 -7.56 4.63 40.82
N GLU A 406 -7.56 5.20 39.61
CA GLU A 406 -8.79 5.48 38.87
C GLU A 406 -9.53 4.20 38.51
N LEU A 407 -8.81 3.16 38.07
CA LEU A 407 -9.40 1.86 37.74
C LEU A 407 -9.97 1.19 39.00
N LEU A 408 -9.24 1.20 40.12
CA LEU A 408 -9.71 0.69 41.41
C LEU A 408 -10.94 1.44 41.94
N LYS A 409 -10.99 2.76 41.76
CA LYS A 409 -12.13 3.58 42.16
C LYS A 409 -13.35 3.30 41.28
N ALA A 410 -13.16 3.09 39.99
CA ALA A 410 -14.23 2.75 39.07
C ALA A 410 -14.82 1.37 39.36
N ALA A 411 -13.98 0.37 39.68
CA ALA A 411 -14.41 -1.00 40.00
C ALA A 411 -15.22 -1.14 41.30
N LYS A 412 -15.27 -0.10 42.14
CA LYS A 412 -16.04 -0.07 43.40
C LYS A 412 -17.42 0.59 43.27
N LYS A 413 -17.70 1.24 42.13
CA LYS A 413 -19.01 1.83 41.84
C LYS A 413 -19.94 0.77 41.27
#